data_AF-V9IHG4-F1
#
_entry.id   AF-V9IHG4-F1
#
_cell.length_a   1.000
_cell.length_b   1.000
_cell.length_c   1.000
_cell.angle_alpha   90.00
_cell.angle_beta   90.00
_cell.angle_gamma   90.00
#
_symmetry.space_group_name_H-M   'P 1'
#
loop_
_entity.id
_entity.type
_entity.pdbx_description
1 polymer ?
#
loop_
_entity_poly.entity_id
_entity_poly.type
_entity_poly.pdbx_seq_one_letter_code
_entity_poly.pdbx_strand_id
1 'polypeptide(L)'
;MGLTSLLENPMFDAIGSLLVGGLLGAVAGFIIHTNAAALIGRSISQEDLDKINAELESDIMVRAIYDVKGIDMGNNLVRYKAELDFDGRELTRSYLEKHDLVVMLKEVTGMTDIKELEAFMLKHGEAIVDMLGGEIDRMELNLKKKHPEIRHCDLEIL
;
A
#
# COMPACT_ATOMS: atom_id res chain seq x y z
N MET A 1 -42.78 27.39 -23.94
CA MET A 1 -44.08 28.00 -23.55
C MET A 1 -44.27 29.43 -24.04
N GLY A 2 -43.27 30.33 -24.00
CA GLY A 2 -43.45 31.74 -24.44
C GLY A 2 -43.40 32.00 -25.95
N LEU A 3 -42.59 31.26 -26.72
CA LEU A 3 -42.50 31.46 -28.19
C LEU A 3 -43.52 30.62 -29.00
N THR A 4 -44.06 29.56 -28.41
CA THR A 4 -45.01 28.66 -29.10
C THR A 4 -46.38 29.31 -29.30
N SER A 5 -46.79 30.22 -28.40
CA SER A 5 -48.09 30.89 -28.54
C SER A 5 -48.07 32.08 -29.51
N LEU A 6 -46.90 32.49 -30.01
CA LEU A 6 -46.77 33.67 -30.88
C LEU A 6 -46.58 33.31 -32.37
N LEU A 7 -46.15 32.08 -32.69
CA LEU A 7 -45.78 31.67 -34.06
C LEU A 7 -46.48 30.39 -34.59
N GLU A 8 -47.38 29.74 -33.83
CA GLU A 8 -48.15 28.54 -34.25
C GLU A 8 -47.33 27.42 -34.92
N ASN A 9 -46.05 27.25 -34.58
CA ASN A 9 -45.21 26.22 -35.19
C ASN A 9 -44.62 25.25 -34.14
N PRO A 10 -45.17 24.03 -34.04
CA PRO A 10 -44.73 22.97 -33.12
C PRO A 10 -43.26 22.55 -33.30
N MET A 11 -42.65 22.83 -34.47
CA MET A 11 -41.26 22.48 -34.77
C MET A 11 -40.26 23.13 -33.82
N PHE A 12 -40.52 24.36 -33.35
CA PHE A 12 -39.59 25.06 -32.46
C PHE A 12 -39.55 24.44 -31.06
N ASP A 13 -40.66 23.88 -30.59
CA ASP A 13 -40.74 23.20 -29.29
C ASP A 13 -40.05 21.82 -29.32
N ALA A 14 -40.17 21.11 -30.44
CA ALA A 14 -39.46 19.86 -30.69
C ALA A 14 -37.93 20.05 -30.76
N ILE A 15 -37.46 21.09 -31.49
CA ILE A 15 -36.03 21.42 -31.57
C ILE A 15 -35.49 21.85 -30.20
N GLY A 16 -36.25 22.63 -29.44
CA GLY A 16 -35.89 23.04 -28.07
C GLY A 16 -35.74 21.84 -27.13
N SER A 17 -36.67 20.88 -27.19
CA SER A 17 -36.62 19.67 -26.36
C SER A 17 -35.43 18.77 -26.73
N LEU A 18 -35.10 18.66 -28.02
CA LEU A 18 -33.97 17.88 -28.52
C LEU A 18 -32.62 18.51 -28.11
N LEU A 19 -32.52 19.84 -28.16
CA LEU A 19 -31.36 20.59 -27.65
C LEU A 19 -31.17 20.40 -26.15
N VAL A 20 -32.23 20.55 -25.36
CA VAL A 20 -32.17 20.37 -23.90
C VAL A 20 -31.82 18.93 -23.54
N GLY A 21 -32.42 17.95 -24.21
CA GLY A 21 -32.11 16.54 -24.02
C GLY A 21 -30.65 16.18 -24.38
N GLY A 22 -30.14 16.72 -25.48
CA GLY A 22 -28.74 16.54 -25.89
C GLY A 22 -27.76 17.15 -24.89
N LEU A 23 -28.06 18.33 -24.36
CA LEU A 23 -27.22 19.03 -23.39
C LEU A 23 -27.21 18.29 -22.04
N LEU A 24 -28.38 17.83 -21.58
CA LEU A 24 -28.49 16.98 -20.38
C LEU A 24 -27.77 15.64 -20.55
N GLY A 25 -27.89 15.02 -21.72
CA GLY A 25 -27.19 13.78 -22.05
C GLY A 25 -25.67 13.94 -22.05
N ALA A 26 -25.17 15.04 -22.62
CA ALA A 26 -23.74 15.35 -22.63
C ALA A 26 -23.18 15.58 -21.21
N VAL A 27 -23.90 16.35 -20.38
CA VAL A 27 -23.51 16.59 -18.97
C VAL A 27 -23.55 15.30 -18.16
N ALA A 28 -24.59 14.48 -18.33
CA ALA A 28 -24.70 13.18 -17.66
C ALA A 28 -23.54 12.25 -18.08
N GLY A 29 -23.23 12.17 -19.38
CA GLY A 29 -22.10 11.40 -19.89
C GLY A 29 -20.76 11.86 -19.33
N PHE A 30 -20.55 13.17 -19.22
CA PHE A 30 -19.36 13.74 -18.60
C PHE A 30 -19.22 13.33 -17.13
N ILE A 31 -20.30 13.46 -16.34
CA ILE A 31 -20.31 13.08 -14.92
C ILE A 31 -20.05 11.58 -14.73
N ILE A 32 -20.67 10.73 -15.57
CA ILE A 32 -20.46 9.29 -15.53
C ILE A 32 -19.00 8.97 -15.81
N HIS A 33 -18.39 9.59 -16.82
CA HIS A 33 -17.00 9.35 -17.17
C HIS A 33 -16.05 9.80 -16.05
N THR A 34 -16.26 10.99 -15.46
CA THR A 34 -15.42 11.50 -14.36
C THR A 34 -15.57 10.67 -13.10
N ASN A 35 -16.78 10.24 -12.76
CA ASN A 35 -17.04 9.41 -11.57
C ASN A 35 -16.58 7.98 -11.77
N ALA A 36 -16.72 7.40 -12.96
CA ALA A 36 -16.17 6.08 -13.28
C ALA A 36 -14.64 6.09 -13.12
N ALA A 37 -13.96 7.12 -13.63
CA ALA A 37 -12.52 7.28 -13.43
C ALA A 37 -12.13 7.46 -11.95
N ALA A 38 -12.99 8.04 -11.11
CA ALA A 38 -12.76 8.15 -9.68
C ALA A 38 -13.00 6.82 -8.95
N LEU A 39 -14.01 6.05 -9.35
CA LEU A 39 -14.33 4.73 -8.77
C LEU A 39 -13.28 3.67 -9.09
N ILE A 40 -12.61 3.77 -10.24
CA ILE A 40 -11.54 2.84 -10.63
C ILE A 40 -10.30 3.01 -9.73
N GLY A 41 -10.23 4.08 -8.93
CA GLY A 41 -9.08 4.43 -8.12
C GLY A 41 -7.99 5.00 -9.03
N ARG A 42 -7.59 6.25 -8.79
CA ARG A 42 -6.45 6.80 -9.51
C ARG A 42 -5.19 6.21 -8.89
N SER A 43 -4.26 5.74 -9.70
CA SER A 43 -2.92 5.47 -9.21
C SER A 43 -2.34 6.78 -8.68
N ILE A 44 -1.66 6.71 -7.54
CA ILE A 44 -0.83 7.82 -7.08
C ILE A 44 0.20 8.20 -8.17
N SER A 45 0.72 9.42 -8.13
CA SER A 45 1.79 9.83 -9.04
C SER A 45 3.00 8.89 -8.93
N GLN A 46 3.65 8.60 -10.06
CA GLN A 46 4.85 7.76 -10.07
C GLN A 46 5.98 8.38 -9.23
N GLU A 47 6.07 9.71 -9.21
CA GLU A 47 7.09 10.43 -8.42
C GLU A 47 6.90 10.20 -6.92
N ASP A 48 5.66 10.14 -6.44
CA ASP A 48 5.39 9.89 -5.02
C ASP A 48 5.59 8.41 -4.66
N LEU A 49 5.29 7.48 -5.58
CA LEU A 49 5.66 6.07 -5.41
C LEU A 49 7.16 5.90 -5.29
N ASP A 50 7.93 6.52 -6.18
CA ASP A 50 9.38 6.39 -6.19
C ASP A 50 10.00 6.98 -4.91
N LYS A 51 9.42 8.06 -4.36
CA LYS A 51 9.82 8.61 -3.05
C LYS A 51 9.57 7.62 -1.91
N ILE A 52 8.39 7.00 -1.88
CA ILE A 52 8.02 6.00 -0.87
C ILE A 52 8.92 4.76 -0.99
N ASN A 53 9.17 4.30 -2.21
CA ASN A 53 10.04 3.15 -2.48
C ASN A 53 11.48 3.43 -2.04
N ALA A 54 12.04 4.59 -2.40
CA ALA A 54 13.40 4.95 -2.01
C ALA A 54 13.58 5.01 -0.48
N GLU A 55 12.53 5.39 0.25
CA GLU A 55 12.53 5.39 1.71
C GLU A 55 12.52 3.97 2.27
N LEU A 56 11.70 3.06 1.74
CA LEU A 56 11.70 1.65 2.14
C LEU A 56 13.02 0.94 1.77
N GLU A 57 13.60 1.25 0.61
CA GLU A 57 14.91 0.73 0.18
C GLU A 57 16.07 1.27 1.03
N SER A 58 15.87 2.35 1.78
CA SER A 58 16.90 2.90 2.66
C SER A 58 17.11 2.05 3.93
N ASP A 59 16.19 1.14 4.24
CA ASP A 59 16.28 0.26 5.40
C ASP A 59 17.18 -0.95 5.12
N ILE A 60 18.16 -1.20 6.01
CA ILE A 60 19.15 -2.27 5.86
C ILE A 60 18.54 -3.67 5.86
N MET A 61 17.31 -3.80 6.39
CA MET A 61 16.59 -5.07 6.47
C MET A 61 15.91 -5.44 5.14
N VAL A 62 15.69 -4.46 4.26
CA VAL A 62 15.00 -4.65 2.98
C VAL A 62 16.04 -4.96 1.90
N ARG A 63 15.92 -6.14 1.27
CA ARG A 63 16.76 -6.52 0.13
C ARG A 63 16.20 -5.98 -1.17
N ALA A 64 14.89 -6.10 -1.37
CA ALA A 64 14.19 -5.66 -2.56
C ALA A 64 12.69 -5.47 -2.27
N ILE A 65 12.04 -4.67 -3.12
CA ILE A 65 10.60 -4.39 -3.05
C ILE A 65 9.96 -4.87 -4.36
N TYR A 66 8.83 -5.57 -4.25
CA TYR A 66 8.06 -6.12 -5.35
C TYR A 66 6.56 -5.74 -5.25
N ASP A 67 5.83 -5.91 -6.34
CA ASP A 67 4.38 -5.66 -6.48
C ASP A 67 3.88 -4.35 -5.83
N VAL A 68 4.62 -3.26 -6.02
CA VAL A 68 4.25 -1.95 -5.45
C VAL A 68 2.97 -1.42 -6.10
N LYS A 69 1.97 -1.12 -5.28
CA LYS A 69 0.68 -0.57 -5.67
C LYS A 69 0.31 0.60 -4.76
N GLY A 70 0.12 1.77 -5.35
CA GLY A 70 -0.44 2.93 -4.66
C GLY A 70 -1.75 3.37 -5.30
N ILE A 71 -2.80 3.46 -4.49
CA ILE A 71 -4.13 3.92 -4.91
C ILE A 71 -4.44 5.21 -4.15
N ASP A 72 -4.71 6.29 -4.89
CA ASP A 72 -5.27 7.51 -4.35
C ASP A 72 -6.76 7.30 -4.04
N MET A 73 -7.10 7.39 -2.76
CA MET A 73 -8.45 7.24 -2.23
C MET A 73 -9.25 8.55 -2.26
N GLY A 74 -8.67 9.63 -2.80
CA GLY A 74 -9.22 10.97 -2.77
C GLY A 74 -8.93 11.69 -1.46
N ASN A 75 -9.11 13.02 -1.48
CA ASN A 75 -8.84 13.89 -0.33
C ASN A 75 -7.37 13.82 0.18
N ASN A 76 -6.43 13.58 -0.75
CA ASN A 76 -4.99 13.45 -0.49
C ASN A 76 -4.63 12.27 0.43
N LEU A 77 -5.45 11.20 0.40
CA LEU A 77 -5.22 9.97 1.14
C LEU A 77 -4.81 8.86 0.20
N VAL A 78 -3.76 8.15 0.55
CA VAL A 78 -3.17 7.09 -0.24
C VAL A 78 -3.29 5.76 0.50
N ARG A 79 -3.61 4.71 -0.25
CA ARG A 79 -3.38 3.32 0.15
C ARG A 79 -2.16 2.80 -0.58
N TYR A 80 -1.17 2.38 0.17
CA TYR A 80 0.07 1.82 -0.32
C TYR A 80 0.15 0.33 0.06
N LYS A 81 0.46 -0.52 -0.92
CA LYS A 81 0.70 -1.95 -0.73
C LYS A 81 2.00 -2.31 -1.44
N ALA A 82 2.85 -3.09 -0.79
CA ALA A 82 4.08 -3.61 -1.39
C ALA A 82 4.45 -4.97 -0.79
N GLU A 83 5.13 -5.79 -1.59
CA GLU A 83 5.79 -7.01 -1.15
C GLU A 83 7.26 -6.72 -0.88
N LEU A 84 7.78 -7.17 0.25
CA LEU A 84 9.15 -6.95 0.70
C LEU A 84 9.92 -8.26 0.75
N ASP A 85 11.10 -8.28 0.14
CA ASP A 85 12.11 -9.32 0.33
C ASP A 85 13.05 -8.88 1.46
N PHE A 86 13.12 -9.68 2.52
CA PHE A 86 13.89 -9.38 3.71
C PHE A 86 15.26 -10.08 3.69
N ASP A 87 16.28 -9.36 4.19
CA ASP A 87 17.57 -10.00 4.43
C ASP A 87 17.59 -10.77 5.75
N GLY A 88 17.34 -12.08 5.66
CA GLY A 88 17.38 -12.97 6.83
C GLY A 88 18.73 -12.98 7.57
N ARG A 89 19.85 -12.60 6.93
CA ARG A 89 21.14 -12.50 7.61
C ARG A 89 21.21 -11.28 8.51
N GLU A 90 20.74 -10.12 8.04
CA GLU A 90 20.73 -8.89 8.82
C GLU A 90 19.66 -8.94 9.92
N LEU A 91 18.51 -9.57 9.65
CA LEU A 91 17.52 -9.88 10.69
C LEU A 91 18.13 -10.74 11.81
N THR A 92 18.83 -11.83 11.45
CA THR A 92 19.50 -12.69 12.42
C THR A 92 20.63 -11.94 13.14
N ARG A 93 21.36 -11.06 12.45
CA ARG A 93 22.39 -10.22 13.07
C ARG A 93 21.79 -9.30 14.14
N SER A 94 20.70 -8.60 13.83
CA SER A 94 19.96 -7.77 14.80
C SER A 94 19.41 -8.60 15.97
N TYR A 95 18.96 -9.83 15.71
CA TYR A 95 18.56 -10.77 16.76
C TYR A 95 19.73 -11.11 17.69
N LEU A 96 20.89 -11.47 17.13
CA LEU A 96 22.08 -11.84 17.88
C LEU A 96 22.68 -10.66 18.65
N GLU A 97 22.57 -9.43 18.15
CA GLU A 97 23.02 -8.23 18.87
C GLU A 97 22.24 -7.99 20.17
N LYS A 98 20.97 -8.41 20.23
CA LYS A 98 20.14 -8.30 21.43
C LYS A 98 20.37 -9.44 22.42
N HIS A 99 21.17 -10.44 22.07
CA HIS A 99 21.43 -11.63 22.89
C HIS A 99 22.90 -11.78 23.25
N ASP A 100 23.17 -12.46 24.36
CA ASP A 100 24.54 -12.80 24.74
C ASP A 100 25.02 -14.05 24.00
N LEU A 101 25.85 -13.84 22.98
CA LEU A 101 26.49 -14.90 22.20
C LEU A 101 27.33 -15.86 23.05
N VAL A 102 27.91 -15.38 24.16
CA VAL A 102 28.74 -16.22 25.04
C VAL A 102 27.87 -17.23 25.79
N VAL A 103 26.67 -16.81 26.19
CA VAL A 103 25.69 -17.71 26.85
C VAL A 103 25.13 -18.70 25.84
N MET A 104 24.70 -18.24 24.66
CA MET A 104 24.23 -19.15 23.60
C MET A 104 25.29 -20.17 23.20
N LEU A 105 26.56 -19.75 23.06
CA LEU A 105 27.65 -20.67 22.73
C LEU A 105 27.83 -21.73 23.82
N LYS A 106 27.77 -21.33 25.10
CA LYS A 106 27.85 -22.28 26.22
C LYS A 106 26.69 -23.27 26.20
N GLU A 107 25.48 -22.81 25.96
CA GLU A 107 24.30 -23.66 25.82
C GLU A 107 24.51 -24.68 24.70
N VAL A 108 24.92 -24.24 23.50
CA VAL A 108 25.17 -25.13 22.35
C VAL A 108 26.30 -26.12 22.63
N THR A 109 27.39 -25.71 23.30
CA THR A 109 28.49 -26.63 23.65
C THR A 109 28.12 -27.62 24.76
N GLY A 110 27.12 -27.30 25.58
CA GLY A 110 26.64 -28.16 26.65
C GLY A 110 25.58 -29.18 26.21
N MET A 111 25.02 -29.03 25.01
CA MET A 111 24.04 -29.95 24.45
C MET A 111 24.69 -31.29 24.10
N THR A 112 24.03 -32.37 24.51
CA THR A 112 24.52 -33.74 24.26
C THR A 112 23.55 -34.57 23.43
N ASP A 113 22.28 -34.19 23.39
CA ASP A 113 21.23 -34.88 22.62
C ASP A 113 20.73 -34.04 21.44
N ILE A 114 20.33 -34.72 20.37
CA ILE A 114 19.76 -34.10 19.17
C ILE A 114 18.46 -33.34 19.51
N LYS A 115 17.69 -33.84 20.49
CA LYS A 115 16.45 -33.19 20.94
C LYS A 115 16.69 -31.84 21.59
N GLU A 116 17.80 -31.66 22.29
CA GLU A 116 18.16 -30.38 22.92
C GLU A 116 18.52 -29.34 21.85
N LEU A 117 19.24 -29.76 20.81
CA LEU A 117 19.55 -28.92 19.66
C LEU A 117 18.30 -28.53 18.88
N GLU A 118 17.37 -29.48 18.68
CA GLU A 118 16.09 -29.22 18.01
C GLU A 118 15.26 -28.19 18.80
N ALA A 119 15.13 -28.36 20.11
CA ALA A 119 14.42 -27.40 20.97
C ALA A 119 15.07 -26.01 20.95
N PHE A 120 16.40 -25.93 20.92
CA PHE A 120 17.13 -24.67 20.80
C PHE A 120 16.84 -23.97 19.47
N MET A 121 16.94 -24.69 18.35
CA MET A 121 16.66 -24.15 17.02
C MET A 121 15.21 -23.69 16.87
N LEU A 122 14.25 -24.43 17.42
CA LEU A 122 12.83 -24.05 17.39
C LEU A 122 12.59 -22.76 18.18
N LYS A 123 13.15 -22.65 19.40
CA LYS A 123 13.03 -21.45 20.23
C LYS A 123 13.61 -20.21 19.55
N HIS A 124 14.79 -20.32 18.93
CA HIS A 124 15.40 -19.19 18.25
C HIS A 124 14.74 -18.89 16.90
N GLY A 125 14.27 -19.91 16.18
CA GLY A 125 13.53 -19.76 14.94
C GLY A 125 12.22 -18.98 15.14
N GLU A 126 11.42 -19.36 16.15
CA GLU A 126 10.21 -18.64 16.53
C GLU A 126 10.52 -17.17 16.88
N ALA A 127 11.53 -16.93 17.70
CA ALA A 127 11.90 -15.58 18.11
C ALA A 127 12.41 -14.70 16.95
N ILE A 128 13.05 -15.27 15.94
CA ILE A 128 13.46 -14.55 14.72
C ILE A 128 12.23 -14.18 13.87
N VAL A 129 11.27 -15.09 13.73
CA VAL A 129 10.02 -14.81 13.00
C VAL A 129 9.18 -13.74 13.73
N ASP A 130 9.11 -13.80 15.05
CA ASP A 130 8.45 -12.75 15.85
C ASP A 130 9.13 -11.39 15.68
N MET A 131 10.47 -11.38 15.63
CA MET A 131 11.22 -10.16 15.36
C MET A 131 10.93 -9.60 13.97
N LEU A 132 10.80 -10.46 12.95
CA LEU A 132 10.47 -10.04 11.58
C LEU A 132 9.14 -9.26 11.56
N GLY A 133 8.11 -9.76 12.23
CA GLY A 133 6.83 -9.06 12.36
C GLY A 133 6.98 -7.68 12.99
N GLY A 134 7.78 -7.58 14.06
CA GLY A 134 8.07 -6.29 14.70
C GLY A 134 8.86 -5.31 13.81
N GLU A 135 9.76 -5.80 12.96
CA GLU A 135 10.47 -4.95 12.00
C GLU A 135 9.55 -4.43 10.89
N ILE A 136 8.58 -5.23 10.45
CA ILE A 136 7.53 -4.78 9.50
C ILE A 136 6.71 -3.65 10.14
N ASP A 137 6.22 -3.84 11.36
CA ASP A 137 5.45 -2.80 12.08
C ASP A 137 6.27 -1.50 12.25
N ARG A 138 7.57 -1.62 12.51
CA ARG A 138 8.50 -0.48 12.60
C ARG A 138 8.58 0.26 11.27
N MET A 139 8.76 -0.46 10.16
CA MET A 139 8.83 0.13 8.82
C MET A 139 7.52 0.81 8.46
N GLU A 140 6.38 0.18 8.69
CA GLU A 140 5.06 0.78 8.46
C GLU A 140 4.86 2.08 9.25
N LEU A 141 5.25 2.08 10.53
CA LEU A 141 5.11 3.25 11.38
C LEU A 141 6.03 4.39 10.92
N ASN A 142 7.27 4.07 10.54
CA ASN A 142 8.20 5.06 10.00
C ASN A 142 7.69 5.66 8.69
N LEU A 143 7.13 4.82 7.82
CA LEU A 143 6.55 5.26 6.55
C LEU A 143 5.34 6.18 6.78
N LYS A 144 4.40 5.79 7.65
CA LYS A 144 3.24 6.61 8.04
C LYS A 144 3.63 7.94 8.70
N LYS A 145 4.75 7.99 9.43
CA LYS A 145 5.27 9.23 10.03
C LYS A 145 5.87 10.19 9.01
N LYS A 146 6.59 9.66 8.02
CA LYS A 146 7.22 10.47 6.96
C LYS A 146 6.22 10.91 5.90
N HIS A 147 5.24 10.05 5.61
CA HIS A 147 4.20 10.24 4.60
C HIS A 147 2.81 10.22 5.27
N PRO A 148 2.37 11.34 5.88
CA PRO A 148 1.06 11.42 6.53
C PRO A 148 -0.13 11.25 5.55
N GLU A 149 0.11 11.37 4.25
CA GLU A 149 -0.85 11.03 3.19
C GLU A 149 -1.19 9.53 3.15
N ILE A 150 -0.31 8.65 3.65
CA ILE A 150 -0.54 7.20 3.67
C ILE A 150 -1.46 6.86 4.84
N ARG A 151 -2.72 6.56 4.52
CA ARG A 151 -3.70 6.13 5.52
C ARG A 151 -3.67 4.62 5.75
N HIS A 152 -3.38 3.88 4.69
CA HIS A 152 -3.28 2.42 4.72
C HIS A 152 -1.95 2.04 4.09
N CYS A 153 -1.11 1.35 4.87
CA CYS A 153 0.13 0.76 4.42
C CYS A 153 0.03 -0.72 4.77
N ASP A 154 0.11 -1.58 3.75
CA ASP A 154 0.13 -3.03 3.90
C ASP A 154 1.48 -3.51 3.33
N LEU A 155 2.38 -3.95 4.20
CA LEU A 155 3.66 -4.54 3.80
C LEU A 155 3.59 -6.05 3.98
N GLU A 156 3.72 -6.79 2.87
CA GLU A 156 3.67 -8.25 2.88
C GLU A 156 5.07 -8.82 2.64
N ILE A 157 5.36 -9.99 3.22
CA ILE A 157 6.62 -10.70 2.97
C ILE A 157 6.45 -11.54 1.71
N LEU A 158 7.47 -11.56 0.84
CA LEU A 158 7.53 -12.40 -0.35
C LEU A 158 7.62 -13.90 -0.05
#